data_AF-A0A7S2N683-F1
#
_entry.id   AF-A0A7S2N683-F1
#
_cell.length_a   1.000
_cell.length_b   1.000
_cell.length_c   1.000
_cell.angle_alpha   90.00
_cell.angle_beta   90.00
_cell.angle_gamma   90.00
#
_symmetry.space_group_name_H-M   'P 1'
#
loop_
_entity.id
_entity.type
_entity.pdbx_description
1 polymer ?
#
loop_
_entity_poly.entity_id
_entity_poly.type
_entity_poly.pdbx_seq_one_letter_code
_entity_poly.pdbx_strand_id
1 'polypeptide(L)'
;AVDRIHLRNLRSDSMAASKKVEEKYQRILKECQKRPENRTCFDCHSRGNQYVVLNLNVFVCTTCSGIHREHNHRVKSVGMSTFTTDEIKAIDKAGNAVGNAMWMGRYQQSENMIPPESDADKIRAFMKM
;
A
#
# COMPACT_ATOMS: atom_id res chain seq x y z
N ALA A 1 28.92 -26.85 -22.14
CA ALA A 1 29.15 -25.71 -21.24
C ALA A 1 28.42 -24.50 -21.83
N VAL A 2 27.60 -23.79 -21.04
CA VAL A 2 26.94 -22.56 -21.50
C VAL A 2 27.98 -21.43 -21.52
N ASP A 3 28.15 -20.78 -22.68
CA ASP A 3 29.12 -19.69 -22.85
C ASP A 3 28.68 -18.40 -22.11
N ARG A 4 29.65 -17.60 -21.68
CA ARG A 4 29.48 -16.30 -21.00
C ARG A 4 28.58 -15.33 -21.77
N ILE A 5 28.61 -15.37 -23.11
CA ILE A 5 27.71 -14.56 -23.95
C ILE A 5 26.25 -14.98 -23.76
N HIS A 6 25.97 -16.28 -23.73
CA HIS A 6 24.63 -16.83 -23.51
C HIS A 6 24.10 -16.47 -22.11
N LEU A 7 24.92 -16.59 -21.07
CA LEU A 7 24.58 -16.16 -19.70
C LEU A 7 24.29 -14.66 -19.60
N ARG A 8 24.99 -13.82 -20.37
CA ARG A 8 24.77 -12.37 -20.41
C ARG A 8 23.46 -12.00 -21.08
N ASN A 9 23.10 -12.68 -22.17
CA ASN A 9 21.82 -12.49 -22.86
C ASN A 9 20.63 -12.90 -21.99
N LEU A 10 20.70 -14.07 -21.34
CA LEU A 10 19.67 -14.53 -20.39
C LEU A 10 19.42 -13.54 -19.24
N ARG A 11 20.49 -12.90 -18.73
CA ARG A 11 20.36 -11.86 -17.69
C ARG A 11 19.69 -10.60 -18.23
N SER A 12 20.03 -10.15 -19.43
CA SER A 12 19.39 -9.01 -20.09
C SER A 12 17.90 -9.26 -20.36
N ASP A 13 17.55 -10.45 -20.86
CA ASP A 13 16.16 -10.85 -21.11
C ASP A 13 15.35 -10.89 -19.81
N SER A 14 15.93 -11.45 -18.75
CA SER A 14 15.33 -11.49 -17.41
C SER A 14 15.12 -10.08 -16.82
N MET A 15 16.08 -9.16 -17.00
CA MET A 15 15.93 -7.76 -16.58
C MET A 15 14.82 -7.04 -17.36
N ALA A 16 14.74 -7.25 -18.68
CA ALA A 16 13.71 -6.65 -19.53
C ALA A 16 12.31 -7.17 -19.16
N ALA A 17 12.18 -8.48 -18.91
CA ALA A 17 10.96 -9.09 -18.43
C ALA A 17 10.54 -8.52 -17.07
N SER A 18 11.49 -8.38 -16.13
CA SER A 18 11.23 -7.81 -14.79
C SER A 18 10.75 -6.37 -14.86
N LYS A 19 11.34 -5.55 -15.75
CA LYS A 19 10.92 -4.16 -15.95
C LYS A 19 9.48 -4.07 -16.47
N LYS A 20 9.12 -4.90 -17.46
CA LYS A 20 7.76 -4.93 -18.01
C LYS A 20 6.71 -5.34 -16.97
N VAL A 21 7.08 -6.26 -16.08
CA VAL A 21 6.23 -6.66 -14.95
C VAL A 21 6.06 -5.52 -13.95
N GLU A 22 7.13 -4.83 -13.58
CA GLU A 22 7.07 -3.68 -12.67
C GLU A 22 6.21 -2.54 -13.26
N GLU A 23 6.36 -2.21 -14.55
CA GLU A 23 5.51 -1.21 -15.23
C GLU A 23 4.02 -1.58 -15.19
N LYS A 24 3.69 -2.87 -15.33
CA LYS A 24 2.32 -3.37 -15.19
C LYS A 24 1.81 -3.19 -13.76
N TYR A 25 2.62 -3.49 -12.76
CA TYR A 25 2.26 -3.35 -11.35
C TYR A 25 2.02 -1.90 -10.96
N GLN A 26 2.89 -1.00 -11.42
CA GLN A 26 2.72 0.43 -11.24
C GLN A 26 1.40 0.94 -11.85
N ARG A 27 0.98 0.40 -12.99
CA ARG A 27 -0.33 0.74 -13.59
C ARG A 27 -1.49 0.27 -12.70
N ILE A 28 -1.45 -0.97 -12.22
CA ILE A 28 -2.51 -1.53 -11.37
C ILE A 28 -2.65 -0.72 -10.07
N LEU A 29 -1.53 -0.39 -9.42
CA LEU A 29 -1.55 0.40 -8.18
C LEU A 29 -2.13 1.80 -8.39
N LYS A 30 -1.80 2.46 -9.51
CA LYS A 30 -2.38 3.76 -9.86
C LYS A 30 -3.89 3.67 -10.10
N GLU A 31 -4.37 2.62 -10.74
CA GLU A 31 -5.81 2.39 -10.90
C GLU A 31 -6.50 2.10 -9.56
N CYS A 32 -5.85 1.36 -8.67
CA CYS A 32 -6.35 1.14 -7.31
C CYS A 32 -6.48 2.47 -6.53
N GLN A 33 -5.47 3.36 -6.57
CA GLN A 33 -5.51 4.68 -5.93
C GLN A 33 -6.65 5.58 -6.43
N LYS A 34 -7.10 5.39 -7.68
CA LYS A 34 -8.19 6.19 -8.27
C LYS A 34 -9.57 5.77 -7.77
N ARG A 35 -9.72 4.56 -7.20
CA ARG A 35 -11.00 4.09 -6.65
C ARG A 35 -11.44 4.99 -5.48
N PRO A 36 -12.73 5.38 -5.38
CA PRO A 36 -13.19 6.37 -4.40
C PRO A 36 -12.74 6.10 -2.96
N GLU A 37 -12.81 4.84 -2.53
CA GLU A 37 -12.42 4.38 -1.20
C GLU A 37 -10.93 4.56 -0.90
N ASN A 38 -10.08 4.54 -1.93
CA ASN A 38 -8.61 4.61 -1.80
C ASN A 38 -8.06 6.03 -1.98
N ARG A 39 -8.92 7.04 -2.22
CA ARG A 39 -8.49 8.44 -2.42
C ARG A 39 -8.11 9.15 -1.13
N THR A 40 -8.58 8.64 0.01
CA THR A 40 -8.35 9.17 1.34
C THR A 40 -7.64 8.15 2.21
N CYS A 41 -6.79 8.61 3.12
CA CYS A 41 -6.04 7.76 4.03
C CYS A 41 -7.00 6.88 4.81
N PHE A 42 -6.65 5.59 4.90
CA PHE A 42 -7.42 4.62 5.67
C PHE A 42 -7.58 5.06 7.14
N ASP A 43 -6.53 5.60 7.75
CA ASP A 43 -6.54 5.94 9.17
C ASP A 43 -7.08 7.36 9.44
N CYS A 44 -6.52 8.38 8.77
CA CYS A 44 -6.80 9.78 9.08
C CYS A 44 -7.62 10.52 8.03
N HIS A 45 -8.06 9.84 6.96
CA HIS A 45 -8.90 10.39 5.89
C HIS A 45 -8.29 11.57 5.09
N SER A 46 -7.02 11.90 5.33
CA SER A 46 -6.30 12.90 4.53
C SER A 46 -6.18 12.49 3.07
N ARG A 47 -6.00 13.46 2.18
CA ARG A 47 -5.79 13.18 0.75
C ARG A 47 -4.34 12.82 0.46
N GLY A 48 -4.12 12.17 -0.68
CA GLY A 48 -2.77 11.91 -1.17
C GLY A 48 -2.13 10.67 -0.56
N ASN A 49 -2.82 9.53 -0.65
CA ASN A 49 -2.24 8.25 -0.24
C ASN A 49 -1.08 7.85 -1.13
N GLN A 50 0.12 7.75 -0.56
CA GLN A 50 1.34 7.38 -1.30
C GLN A 50 1.89 6.02 -0.90
N TYR A 51 1.31 5.38 0.12
CA TYR A 51 1.82 4.15 0.70
C TYR A 51 0.74 3.08 0.80
N VAL A 52 1.17 1.83 0.75
CA VAL A 52 0.35 0.65 1.02
C VAL A 52 0.88 -0.04 2.27
N VAL A 53 -0.02 -0.33 3.20
CA VAL A 53 0.24 -1.20 4.35
C VAL A 53 -0.12 -2.62 3.94
N LEU A 54 0.88 -3.46 3.68
CA LEU A 54 0.68 -4.80 3.11
C LEU A 54 -0.04 -5.77 4.05
N ASN A 55 0.08 -5.57 5.36
CA ASN A 55 -0.61 -6.40 6.36
C ASN A 55 -2.12 -6.31 6.22
N LEU A 56 -2.63 -5.14 5.84
CA LEU A 56 -4.06 -4.84 5.76
C LEU A 56 -4.52 -4.66 4.30
N ASN A 57 -3.59 -4.48 3.36
CA ASN A 57 -3.82 -4.13 1.97
C ASN A 57 -4.60 -2.81 1.80
N VAL A 58 -4.26 -1.81 2.61
CA VAL A 58 -4.89 -0.47 2.62
C VAL A 58 -3.92 0.62 2.19
N PHE A 59 -4.47 1.71 1.68
CA PHE A 59 -3.76 2.91 1.23
C PHE A 59 -3.74 3.99 2.32
N VAL A 60 -2.55 4.49 2.64
CA VAL A 60 -2.32 5.45 3.72
C VAL A 60 -1.45 6.63 3.27
N CYS A 61 -1.55 7.75 4.00
CA CYS A 61 -0.71 8.93 3.81
C CYS A 61 0.69 8.70 4.42
N THR A 62 1.63 9.62 4.16
CA THR A 62 3.01 9.55 4.65
C THR A 62 3.08 9.43 6.18
N THR A 63 2.31 10.23 6.90
CA THR A 63 2.30 10.24 8.37
C THR A 63 1.86 8.90 8.94
N CYS A 64 0.70 8.39 8.51
CA CYS A 64 0.17 7.11 8.99
C CYS A 64 1.08 5.95 8.58
N SER A 65 1.72 6.05 7.40
CA SER A 65 2.74 5.07 6.99
C SER A 65 3.91 4.97 7.98
N GLY A 66 4.31 6.09 8.60
CA GLY A 66 5.33 6.13 9.65
C GLY A 66 4.85 5.44 10.92
N ILE A 67 3.62 5.73 11.34
CA ILE A 67 3.01 5.12 12.53
C ILE A 67 2.84 3.61 12.34
N HIS A 68 2.42 3.16 11.15
CA HIS A 68 2.37 1.72 10.84
C HIS A 68 3.74 1.03 10.99
N ARG A 69 4.84 1.71 10.65
CA ARG A 69 6.20 1.17 10.85
C ARG A 69 6.58 1.07 12.33
N GLU A 70 6.15 2.01 13.17
CA GLU A 70 6.32 1.94 14.63
C GLU A 70 5.69 0.66 15.21
N HIS A 71 4.66 0.11 14.53
CA HIS A 71 3.96 -1.12 14.89
C HIS A 71 4.41 -2.36 14.08
N ASN A 72 5.60 -2.32 13.46
CA ASN A 72 6.16 -3.42 12.65
C ASN A 72 5.30 -3.85 11.44
N HIS A 73 4.36 -3.02 10.98
CA HIS A 73 3.65 -3.30 9.74
C HIS A 73 4.57 -3.10 8.53
N ARG A 74 4.38 -3.95 7.51
CA ARG A 74 5.09 -3.87 6.24
C ARG A 74 4.46 -2.78 5.38
N VAL A 75 5.22 -1.72 5.11
CA VAL A 75 4.77 -0.54 4.36
C VAL A 75 5.63 -0.32 3.11
N LYS A 76 4.98 -0.21 1.94
CA LYS A 76 5.62 0.07 0.65
C LYS A 76 5.12 1.37 0.04
N SER A 77 6.02 2.12 -0.61
CA SER A 77 5.64 3.29 -1.41
C SER A 77 5.06 2.81 -2.72
N VAL A 78 3.93 3.37 -3.13
CA VAL A 78 3.28 3.01 -4.41
C VAL A 78 4.23 3.24 -5.59
N GLY A 79 4.89 4.39 -5.65
CA GLY A 79 5.74 4.77 -6.79
C GLY A 79 7.21 4.39 -6.69
N MET A 80 7.71 4.01 -5.51
CA MET A 80 9.15 3.80 -5.27
C MET A 80 9.51 2.40 -4.77
N SER A 81 8.56 1.48 -4.68
CA SER A 81 8.80 0.12 -4.18
C SER A 81 8.47 -0.93 -5.23
N THR A 82 9.26 -2.00 -5.24
CA THR A 82 8.96 -3.21 -6.02
C THR A 82 7.93 -4.06 -5.28
N PHE A 83 6.93 -4.54 -6.01
CA PHE A 83 5.87 -5.40 -5.47
C PHE A 83 5.97 -6.81 -6.06
N THR A 84 5.62 -7.80 -5.26
CA THR A 84 5.45 -9.16 -5.76
C THR A 84 4.09 -9.30 -6.45
N THR A 85 3.96 -10.32 -7.29
CA THR A 85 2.69 -10.65 -7.94
C THR A 85 1.55 -10.85 -6.94
N ASP A 86 1.83 -11.50 -5.82
CA ASP A 86 0.82 -11.82 -4.81
C ASP A 86 0.42 -10.59 -4.01
N GLU A 87 1.37 -9.69 -3.72
CA GLU A 87 1.07 -8.39 -3.10
C GLU A 87 0.14 -7.57 -4.01
N ILE A 88 0.43 -7.47 -5.31
CA ILE A 88 -0.43 -6.73 -6.25
C ILE A 88 -1.83 -7.34 -6.33
N LYS A 89 -1.94 -8.67 -6.40
CA LYS A 89 -3.25 -9.35 -6.40
C LYS A 89 -4.03 -9.13 -5.11
N ALA A 90 -3.36 -9.13 -3.97
CA ALA A 90 -3.98 -8.89 -2.67
C ALA A 90 -4.50 -7.45 -2.59
N ILE A 91 -3.70 -6.46 -3.00
CA ILE A 91 -4.07 -5.04 -3.02
C ILE A 91 -5.23 -4.80 -3.98
N ASP A 92 -5.19 -5.37 -5.18
CA ASP A 92 -6.22 -5.20 -6.20
C ASP A 92 -7.58 -5.76 -5.78
N LYS A 93 -7.59 -6.88 -5.04
CA LYS A 93 -8.80 -7.50 -4.48
C LYS A 93 -9.29 -6.85 -3.19
N ALA A 94 -8.40 -6.18 -2.46
CA ALA A 94 -8.70 -5.51 -1.20
C ALA A 94 -8.84 -3.99 -1.44
N GLY A 95 -8.10 -3.18 -0.68
CA GLY A 95 -8.27 -1.74 -0.62
C GLY A 95 -9.08 -1.29 0.59
N ASN A 96 -9.23 0.02 0.72
CA ASN A 96 -9.74 0.66 1.92
C ASN A 96 -11.19 0.27 2.23
N ALA A 97 -12.02 -0.03 1.23
CA ALA A 97 -13.39 -0.50 1.48
C ALA A 97 -13.41 -1.85 2.23
N VAL A 98 -12.60 -2.81 1.79
CA VAL A 98 -12.46 -4.12 2.46
C VAL A 98 -11.81 -3.96 3.83
N GLY A 99 -10.77 -3.13 3.91
CA GLY A 99 -10.14 -2.79 5.18
C GLY A 99 -11.14 -2.20 6.18
N ASN A 100 -12.01 -1.29 5.72
CA ASN A 100 -13.02 -0.66 6.56
C ASN A 100 -14.06 -1.67 7.05
N ALA A 101 -14.55 -2.55 6.17
CA ALA A 101 -15.50 -3.59 6.57
C ALA A 101 -14.91 -4.56 7.61
N MET A 102 -13.63 -4.92 7.48
CA MET A 102 -12.96 -5.89 8.34
C MET A 102 -12.51 -5.31 9.68
N TRP A 103 -11.89 -4.14 9.65
CA TRP A 103 -11.18 -3.56 10.81
C TRP A 103 -11.95 -2.40 11.43
N MET A 104 -12.74 -1.67 10.64
CA MET A 104 -13.52 -0.52 11.08
C MET A 104 -15.02 -0.82 11.21
N GLY A 105 -15.46 -2.05 10.90
CA GLY A 105 -16.89 -2.43 10.91
C GLY A 105 -17.55 -2.36 12.30
N ARG A 106 -16.77 -2.51 13.37
CA ARG A 106 -17.22 -2.29 14.76
C ARG A 106 -17.02 -0.85 15.26
N TYR A 107 -16.34 -0.03 14.46
CA TYR A 107 -15.99 1.35 14.78
C TYR A 107 -17.00 2.35 14.19
N GLN A 108 -18.23 1.91 13.89
CA GLN A 108 -19.27 2.74 13.29
C GLN A 108 -19.54 4.01 14.11
N GLN A 109 -19.06 5.14 13.55
CA GLN A 109 -19.77 6.40 13.31
C GLN A 109 -20.36 7.18 14.49
N SER A 110 -20.36 6.67 15.71
CA SER A 110 -21.03 7.31 16.85
C SER A 110 -20.17 8.29 17.63
N GLU A 111 -18.85 8.32 17.43
CA GLU A 111 -17.99 9.30 18.09
C GLU A 111 -17.02 9.94 17.11
N ASN A 112 -16.84 11.25 17.26
CA ASN A 112 -15.89 12.12 16.57
C ASN A 112 -14.41 11.73 16.81
N MET A 113 -14.06 10.45 16.66
CA MET A 113 -12.80 9.86 17.09
C MET A 113 -11.84 9.51 15.96
N ILE A 114 -12.21 9.72 14.68
CA ILE A 114 -11.18 9.79 13.63
C ILE A 114 -10.38 11.06 13.93
N PRO A 115 -9.10 10.96 14.31
CA PRO A 115 -8.34 12.14 14.65
C PRO A 115 -8.28 13.06 13.43
N PRO A 116 -8.51 14.38 13.61
CA PRO A 116 -8.29 15.31 12.51
C PRO A 116 -6.86 15.15 11.99
N GLU A 117 -6.70 15.35 10.68
CA GLU A 117 -5.48 15.16 9.87
C GLU A 117 -4.17 15.66 10.51
N SER A 118 -4.24 16.60 11.45
CA SER A 118 -3.12 17.29 12.07
C SER A 118 -2.58 16.69 13.38
N ASP A 119 -3.25 15.70 14.00
CA ASP A 119 -2.85 15.20 15.33
C ASP A 119 -2.26 13.78 15.27
N ALA A 120 -0.96 13.70 14.97
CA ALA A 120 -0.24 12.44 14.86
C ALA A 120 -0.26 11.61 16.15
N ASP A 121 -0.31 12.24 17.33
CA ASP A 121 -0.31 11.54 18.60
C ASP A 121 -1.65 10.87 18.88
N LYS A 122 -2.77 11.49 18.48
CA LYS A 122 -4.07 10.83 18.50
C LYS A 122 -4.15 9.68 17.49
N ILE A 123 -3.57 9.82 16.30
CA ILE A 123 -3.49 8.72 15.33
C ILE A 123 -2.66 7.56 15.90
N ARG A 124 -1.53 7.85 16.56
CA ARG A 124 -0.74 6.84 17.27
C ARG A 124 -1.52 6.14 18.37
N ALA A 125 -2.24 6.90 19.20
CA ALA A 125 -3.07 6.33 20.27
C ALA A 125 -4.16 5.43 19.70
N PHE A 126 -4.77 5.83 18.59
CA PHE A 126 -5.77 5.05 17.88
C PHE A 126 -5.22 3.73 17.32
N MET A 127 -4.01 3.74 16.75
CA MET A 127 -3.38 2.55 16.17
C MET A 127 -2.78 1.57 17.20
N LYS A 128 -2.77 1.92 18.50
CA LYS A 128 -2.24 1.10 19.60
C LYS A 128 -3.27 0.19 20.27
N MET A 129 -4.57 0.36 19.99
CA MET A 129 -5.65 -0.46 20.55
C MET A 129 -5.88 -1.73 19.72
#